data_AF-A0AB35XVP5-F1
#
_entry.id   AF-A0AB35XVP5-F1
#
_cell.length_a   1.000
_cell.length_b   1.000
_cell.length_c   1.000
_cell.angle_alpha   90.00
_cell.angle_beta   90.00
_cell.angle_gamma   90.00
#
_symmetry.space_group_name_H-M   'P 1'
#
loop_
_entity.id
_entity.type
_entity.pdbx_description
1 polymer ?
#
loop_
_entity_poly.entity_id
_entity_poly.type
_entity_poly.pdbx_seq_one_letter_code
_entity_poly.pdbx_strand_id
1 'polypeptide(L)'
;MKTVKYRDYQAALTALKNQFEEDGINIYDMVRTPEDPIRLGVNWTACGTVLPKDAAKFGDRLLDAAMAAEEFLYNGYVIDCSK
;
A
#
# COMPACT_ATOMS: atom_id res chain seq x y z
N MET A 1 -4.00 -4.84 -21.46
CA MET A 1 -3.71 -4.35 -20.09
C MET A 1 -4.90 -3.53 -19.63
N LYS A 2 -5.36 -3.68 -18.39
CA LYS A 2 -6.48 -2.88 -17.90
C LYS A 2 -5.98 -1.50 -17.46
N THR A 3 -6.80 -0.48 -17.61
CA THR A 3 -6.49 0.88 -17.18
C THR A 3 -7.41 1.31 -16.04
N VAL A 4 -6.92 2.19 -15.18
CA VAL A 4 -7.69 2.84 -14.12
C VAL A 4 -7.47 4.34 -14.21
N LYS A 5 -8.53 5.14 -14.04
CA LYS A 5 -8.40 6.59 -14.00
C LYS A 5 -7.59 7.01 -12.79
N TYR A 6 -6.69 7.97 -12.94
CA TYR A 6 -5.86 8.48 -11.85
C TYR A 6 -6.65 8.83 -10.58
N ARG A 7 -7.84 9.43 -10.72
CA ARG A 7 -8.68 9.81 -9.58
C ARG A 7 -9.19 8.60 -8.78
N ASP A 8 -9.65 7.57 -9.47
CA ASP A 8 -10.19 6.36 -8.84
C ASP A 8 -9.07 5.55 -8.18
N TYR A 9 -7.90 5.50 -8.83
CA TYR A 9 -6.69 4.94 -8.27
C TYR A 9 -6.25 5.66 -6.99
N GLN A 10 -6.14 6.99 -7.02
CA GLN A 10 -5.73 7.79 -5.86
C GLN A 10 -6.70 7.67 -4.69
N ALA A 11 -8.02 7.63 -4.96
CA ALA A 11 -9.01 7.42 -3.92
C ALA A 11 -8.86 6.06 -3.24
N ALA A 12 -8.70 4.98 -4.02
CA ALA A 12 -8.50 3.64 -3.48
C ALA A 12 -7.17 3.51 -2.72
N LEU A 13 -6.08 4.07 -3.25
CA LEU A 13 -4.77 4.04 -2.60
C LEU A 13 -4.79 4.82 -1.28
N THR A 14 -5.45 5.98 -1.24
CA THR A 14 -5.59 6.77 -0.01
C THR A 14 -6.41 6.02 1.03
N ALA A 15 -7.54 5.42 0.63
CA ALA A 15 -8.35 4.62 1.53
C ALA A 15 -7.59 3.41 2.10
N LEU A 16 -6.73 2.77 1.29
CA LEU A 16 -5.86 1.68 1.76
C LEU A 16 -4.81 2.17 2.76
N LYS A 17 -4.10 3.27 2.45
CA LYS A 17 -3.07 3.85 3.33
C LYS A 17 -3.62 4.21 4.71
N ASN A 18 -4.80 4.82 4.75
CA ASN A 18 -5.43 5.26 6.00
C ASN A 18 -5.74 4.10 6.96
N GLN A 19 -5.79 2.84 6.49
CA GLN A 19 -6.01 1.68 7.36
C GLN A 19 -4.80 1.35 8.26
N PHE A 20 -3.61 1.85 7.92
CA PHE A 20 -2.35 1.47 8.56
C PHE A 20 -1.51 2.66 9.04
N GLU A 21 -1.96 3.90 8.78
CA GLU A 21 -1.23 5.12 9.13
C GLU A 21 -0.91 5.21 10.63
N GLU A 22 -1.88 4.89 11.50
CA GLU A 22 -1.70 4.90 12.96
C GLU A 22 -0.74 3.82 13.47
N ASP A 23 -0.56 2.73 12.69
CA ASP A 23 0.38 1.65 13.01
C ASP A 23 1.83 2.01 12.62
N GLY A 24 2.06 3.18 11.99
CA GLY A 24 3.37 3.56 11.48
C GLY A 24 3.83 2.74 10.26
N ILE A 25 2.88 2.10 9.57
CA ILE A 25 3.06 1.33 8.34
C ILE A 25 2.53 2.16 7.17
N ASN A 26 3.34 2.29 6.13
CA ASN A 26 3.06 3.09 4.95
C ASN A 26 3.03 2.19 3.71
N ILE A 27 2.06 2.43 2.82
CA ILE A 27 1.95 1.73 1.54
C ILE A 27 2.32 2.70 0.42
N TYR A 28 3.22 2.30 -0.47
CA TYR A 28 3.73 3.13 -1.56
C TYR A 28 3.45 2.52 -2.92
N ASP A 29 3.22 3.39 -3.89
CA ASP A 29 3.30 2.99 -5.30
C ASP A 29 4.76 2.82 -5.69
N MET A 30 5.09 1.68 -6.30
CA MET A 30 6.44 1.33 -6.75
C MET A 30 6.58 1.37 -8.28
N VAL A 31 5.61 2.01 -8.96
CA VAL A 31 5.67 2.40 -10.38
C VAL A 31 6.82 3.37 -10.60
N ARG A 32 7.60 3.17 -11.68
CA ARG A 32 8.70 4.07 -12.07
C ARG A 32 8.33 4.96 -13.24
N THR A 33 7.55 4.46 -14.18
CA THR A 33 7.03 5.23 -15.31
C THR A 33 5.52 5.04 -15.47
N PRO A 34 4.79 5.99 -16.09
CA PRO A 34 3.33 5.90 -16.23
C PRO A 34 2.83 4.64 -16.95
N GLU A 35 3.67 3.99 -17.75
CA GLU A 35 3.37 2.76 -18.48
C GLU A 35 3.57 1.49 -17.64
N ASP A 36 4.26 1.60 -16.50
CA ASP A 36 4.47 0.46 -15.63
C ASP A 36 3.14 0.02 -14.99
N PRO A 37 2.90 -1.30 -14.89
CA PRO A 37 1.81 -1.80 -14.08
C PRO A 37 1.97 -1.35 -12.62
N ILE A 38 0.87 -0.90 -12.03
CA ILE A 38 0.75 -0.60 -10.62
C ILE A 38 1.20 -1.82 -9.81
N ARG A 39 2.07 -1.57 -8.84
CA ARG A 39 2.48 -2.54 -7.82
C ARG A 39 2.77 -1.77 -6.55
N LEU A 40 2.19 -2.22 -5.44
CA LEU A 40 2.37 -1.56 -4.16
C LEU A 40 3.54 -2.17 -3.38
N GLY A 41 4.19 -1.35 -2.57
CA GLY A 41 5.21 -1.75 -1.61
C GLY A 41 4.79 -1.36 -0.19
N VAL A 42 5.17 -2.18 0.79
CA VAL A 42 4.97 -1.88 2.21
C VAL A 42 6.28 -1.39 2.81
N ASN A 43 6.20 -0.25 3.46
CA ASN A 43 7.27 0.36 4.24
C ASN A 43 6.78 0.48 5.68
N TRP A 44 7.68 0.32 6.65
CA TRP A 44 7.32 0.51 8.04
C TRP A 44 8.43 1.24 8.78
N THR A 45 8.01 2.02 9.77
CA THR A 45 8.94 2.71 10.65
C THR A 45 9.63 1.67 11.53
N ALA A 46 10.92 1.86 11.81
CA ALA A 46 11.62 0.99 12.76
C ALA A 46 10.93 1.08 14.13
N CYS A 47 10.19 0.03 14.49
CA CYS A 47 9.72 -0.14 15.86
C CYS A 47 10.99 -0.38 16.69
N GLY A 48 11.28 0.49 17.65
CA GLY A 48 12.45 0.35 18.53
C GLY A 48 12.36 -0.90 19.41
N THR A 49 12.90 -0.84 20.63
CA THR A 49 12.70 -1.95 21.57
C THR A 49 11.36 -1.79 22.27
N VAL A 50 10.47 -2.78 22.12
CA VAL A 50 9.14 -2.84 22.77
C VAL A 50 8.96 -4.16 23.50
N LEU A 51 7.88 -4.32 24.28
CA LEU A 51 7.57 -5.59 24.92
C LEU A 51 7.22 -6.67 23.87
N PRO A 52 7.46 -7.96 24.15
CA PRO A 52 7.18 -9.04 23.19
C PRO A 52 5.75 -9.05 22.65
N LYS A 53 4.75 -8.73 23.50
CA LYS A 53 3.35 -8.65 23.10
C LYS A 53 3.07 -7.55 22.07
N ASP A 54 3.76 -6.42 22.19
CA ASP A 54 3.56 -5.26 21.32
C ASP A 54 4.30 -5.48 20.00
N ALA A 55 5.47 -6.14 20.04
CA ALA A 55 6.16 -6.63 18.85
C ALA A 55 5.32 -7.63 18.05
N ALA A 56 4.68 -8.60 18.73
CA ALA A 56 3.79 -9.56 18.08
C ALA A 56 2.60 -8.86 17.41
N LYS A 57 1.94 -7.94 18.13
CA LYS A 57 0.82 -7.16 17.59
C LYS A 57 1.23 -6.34 16.36
N PHE A 58 2.40 -5.72 16.38
CA PHE A 58 2.93 -5.00 15.22
C PHE A 58 3.21 -5.93 14.04
N GLY A 59 3.76 -7.13 14.31
CA GLY A 59 3.97 -8.16 13.30
C GLY A 59 2.68 -8.57 12.59
N ASP A 60 1.59 -8.76 13.33
CA ASP A 60 0.27 -9.08 12.75
C ASP A 60 -0.24 -7.94 11.86
N ARG A 61 -0.14 -6.68 12.31
CA ARG A 61 -0.53 -5.51 11.51
C ARG A 61 0.31 -5.34 10.25
N LEU A 62 1.60 -5.66 10.31
CA LEU A 62 2.47 -5.64 9.14
C LEU A 62 2.09 -6.73 8.12
N LEU A 63 1.69 -7.91 8.60
CA LEU A 63 1.18 -8.98 7.75
C LEU A 63 -0.14 -8.56 7.07
N ASP A 64 -1.08 -7.97 7.81
CA ASP A 64 -2.33 -7.42 7.26
C ASP A 64 -2.04 -6.42 6.14
N ALA A 65 -1.10 -5.49 6.36
CA ALA A 65 -0.71 -4.49 5.37
C ALA A 65 -0.09 -5.11 4.12
N ALA A 66 0.76 -6.13 4.28
CA ALA A 66 1.35 -6.86 3.17
C ALA A 66 0.30 -7.57 2.31
N MET A 67 -0.66 -8.25 2.95
CA MET A 67 -1.76 -8.91 2.24
C MET A 67 -2.65 -7.89 1.53
N ALA A 68 -3.02 -6.80 2.19
CA ALA A 68 -3.87 -5.77 1.59
C ALA A 68 -3.19 -5.06 0.41
N ALA A 69 -1.86 -4.88 0.46
CA ALA A 69 -1.08 -4.35 -0.65
C ALA A 69 -0.98 -5.34 -1.83
N GLU A 70 -0.82 -6.65 -1.57
CA GLU A 70 -0.78 -7.70 -2.59
C GLU A 70 -2.13 -7.85 -3.30
N GLU A 71 -3.23 -7.81 -2.54
CA GLU A 71 -4.60 -7.99 -3.04
C GLU A 71 -5.24 -6.69 -3.56
N PHE A 72 -4.47 -5.60 -3.65
CA PHE A 72 -4.99 -4.31 -4.05
C PHE A 72 -5.64 -4.36 -5.44
N LEU A 73 -6.85 -3.82 -5.54
CA LEU A 73 -7.75 -3.91 -6.70
C LEU A 73 -7.11 -3.55 -8.06
N TYR A 74 -6.15 -2.61 -8.05
CA TYR A 74 -5.53 -2.09 -9.26
C TYR A 74 -4.11 -2.62 -9.51
N ASN A 75 -3.61 -3.59 -8.73
CA ASN A 75 -2.35 -4.23 -9.05
C ASN A 75 -2.38 -4.81 -10.48
N GLY A 76 -1.34 -4.52 -11.26
CA GLY A 76 -1.23 -4.90 -12.67
C GLY A 76 -2.00 -4.01 -13.67
N TYR A 77 -2.73 -2.99 -13.21
CA TYR A 77 -3.36 -1.99 -14.08
C TYR A 77 -2.36 -0.90 -14.44
N VAL A 78 -2.62 -0.16 -15.52
CA VAL A 78 -1.89 1.07 -15.87
C VAL A 78 -2.74 2.28 -15.51
N ILE A 79 -2.09 3.33 -14.98
CA ILE A 79 -2.77 4.57 -14.64
C ILE A 79 -3.05 5.36 -15.92
N ASP A 80 -4.32 5.68 -16.16
CA ASP A 80 -4.73 6.61 -17.19
C ASP A 80 -4.69 8.05 -16.65
N CYS A 81 -3.75 8.83 -17.18
CA CYS A 81 -3.53 10.24 -16.85
C CYS A 81 -4.17 11.20 -17.87
N SER A 82 -5.01 10.70 -18.79
CA SER A 82 -5.76 11.56 -19.73
C SER A 82 -6.77 12.44 -18.97
N LYS A 83 -7.00 13.65 -19.50
CA LYS A 83 -7.87 14.67 -18.89
C LYS A 83 -9.35 14.39 -19.10
#